data_AF-A0A1V4LKM4-F1
#
_entry.id   AF-A0A1V4LKM4-F1
#
_cell.length_a   1.000
_cell.length_b   1.000
_cell.length_c   1.000
_cell.angle_alpha   90.00
_cell.angle_beta   90.00
_cell.angle_gamma   90.00
#
_symmetry.space_group_name_H-M   'P 1'
#
loop_
_entity.id
_entity.type
_entity.pdbx_description
1 polymer ?
#
loop_
_entity_poly.entity_id
_entity_poly.type
_entity_poly.pdbx_seq_one_letter_code
_entity_poly.pdbx_strand_id
1 'polypeptide(L)'
;MNRLTLGITALALSGVLSNPAQADPAPSSPLLLAQSPTGNSSNPYNSPIRRANPNSMQGTQPGAPGIRGPNTVPVPRPPTLDNGGIGNRYPQDRPAAPSQPIFIPNPPHRDTGTSNR
;
A
#
# COMPACT_ATOMS: atom_id res chain seq x y z
N MET A 1 65.06 18.42 -35.11
CA MET A 1 63.72 19.04 -35.22
C MET A 1 62.79 17.93 -35.69
N ASN A 2 61.88 17.39 -34.89
CA ASN A 2 60.58 18.01 -34.62
C ASN A 2 59.94 17.40 -33.37
N ARG A 3 60.37 17.85 -32.18
CA ARG A 3 59.77 17.43 -30.91
C ARG A 3 58.29 17.81 -30.84
N LEU A 4 57.93 18.91 -31.50
CA LEU A 4 56.55 19.40 -31.61
C LEU A 4 55.67 18.43 -32.42
N THR A 5 56.16 17.93 -33.56
CA THR A 5 55.42 16.96 -34.38
C THR A 5 55.23 15.64 -33.63
N LEU A 6 56.23 15.19 -32.87
CA LEU A 6 56.12 13.98 -32.06
C LEU A 6 55.15 14.15 -30.88
N GLY A 7 55.08 15.35 -30.28
CA GLY A 7 54.08 15.68 -29.26
C GLY A 7 52.66 15.70 -29.82
N ILE A 8 52.46 16.28 -31.01
CA ILE A 8 51.14 16.33 -31.66
C ILE A 8 50.66 14.93 -32.03
N THR A 9 51.54 14.07 -32.57
CA THR A 9 51.16 12.69 -32.91
C THR A 9 50.85 11.87 -31.67
N ALA A 10 51.60 12.03 -30.57
CA ALA A 10 51.32 11.34 -29.32
C ALA A 10 49.98 11.79 -28.69
N LEU A 11 49.66 13.09 -28.76
CA LEU A 11 48.40 13.62 -28.24
C LEU A 11 47.19 13.16 -29.07
N ALA A 12 47.32 13.19 -30.41
CA ALA A 12 46.28 12.69 -31.31
C ALA A 12 46.04 11.19 -31.10
N LEU A 13 47.10 10.39 -30.93
CA LEU A 13 46.99 8.96 -30.71
C LEU A 13 46.34 8.66 -29.35
N SER A 14 46.67 9.43 -28.32
CA SER A 14 46.04 9.30 -26.99
C SER A 14 44.53 9.59 -27.05
N GLY A 15 44.11 10.59 -27.84
CA GLY A 15 42.69 10.90 -28.05
C GLY A 15 41.93 9.78 -28.77
N VAL A 16 42.54 9.12 -29.76
CA VAL A 16 41.91 7.99 -30.50
C VAL A 16 41.82 6.72 -29.65
N LEU A 17 42.78 6.48 -28.74
CA LEU A 17 42.80 5.34 -27.82
C LEU A 17 42.01 5.60 -26.52
N SER A 18 41.48 6.80 -26.33
CA SER A 18 40.63 7.13 -25.19
C SER A 18 39.28 6.45 -25.36
N ASN A 19 39.05 5.34 -24.66
CA ASN A 19 37.70 4.81 -24.51
C ASN A 19 36.85 5.85 -23.76
N PRO A 20 35.68 6.28 -24.29
CA PRO A 20 34.74 7.03 -23.48
C PRO A 20 34.25 6.10 -22.38
N ALA A 21 34.77 6.27 -21.16
CA ALA A 21 34.13 5.74 -19.97
C ALA A 21 32.83 6.52 -19.81
N GLN A 22 31.74 6.03 -20.42
CA GLN A 22 30.42 6.50 -20.05
C GLN A 22 30.25 6.17 -18.58
N ALA A 23 30.24 7.21 -17.74
CA ALA A 23 29.66 7.10 -16.41
C ALA A 23 28.19 6.76 -16.65
N ASP A 24 27.86 5.48 -16.52
CA ASP A 24 26.48 5.04 -16.44
C ASP A 24 25.89 5.83 -15.27
N PRO A 25 24.94 6.76 -15.50
CA PRO A 25 24.25 7.38 -14.40
C PRO A 25 23.62 6.21 -13.65
N ALA A 26 24.16 5.90 -12.47
CA ALA A 26 23.67 4.82 -11.64
C ALA A 26 22.16 4.86 -11.74
N PRO A 27 21.49 3.80 -12.25
CA PRO A 27 20.06 3.86 -12.45
C PRO A 27 19.53 4.24 -11.09
N SER A 28 18.95 5.43 -11.00
CA SER A 28 18.21 5.91 -9.84
C SER A 28 17.45 4.69 -9.38
N SER A 29 17.90 4.10 -8.26
CA SER A 29 17.56 2.73 -7.89
C SER A 29 16.08 2.57 -8.18
N PRO A 30 15.67 1.74 -9.16
CA PRO A 30 14.28 1.73 -9.56
C PRO A 30 13.53 1.48 -8.28
N LEU A 31 12.64 2.40 -7.93
CA LEU A 31 11.66 2.16 -6.90
C LEU A 31 11.08 0.80 -7.28
N LEU A 32 11.48 -0.26 -6.57
CA LEU A 32 11.03 -1.62 -6.83
C LEU A 32 9.58 -1.70 -6.36
N LEU A 33 8.71 -0.86 -6.93
CA LEU A 33 7.33 -1.24 -7.11
C LEU A 33 7.41 -2.51 -7.94
N ALA A 34 6.96 -3.60 -7.34
CA ALA A 34 6.81 -4.88 -8.01
C ALA A 34 5.81 -4.71 -9.17
N GLN A 35 6.28 -4.20 -10.31
CA GLN A 35 5.55 -4.25 -11.57
C GLN A 35 5.52 -5.71 -11.96
N SER A 36 4.32 -6.29 -11.83
CA SER A 36 4.04 -7.64 -12.30
C SER A 36 4.32 -7.67 -13.81
N PRO A 37 5.22 -8.54 -14.31
CA PRO A 37 5.49 -8.63 -15.74
C PRO A 37 4.18 -8.89 -16.47
N THR A 38 3.91 -8.11 -17.52
CA THR A 38 2.78 -8.30 -18.43
C THR A 38 3.02 -9.57 -19.25
N GLY A 39 2.82 -10.73 -18.62
CA GLY A 39 3.09 -12.02 -19.24
C GLY A 39 2.79 -13.15 -18.25
N ASN A 40 1.57 -13.65 -18.30
CA ASN A 40 1.12 -14.88 -17.62
C ASN A 40 0.98 -14.85 -16.08
N SER A 41 0.47 -13.75 -15.52
CA SER A 41 0.09 -13.63 -14.10
C SER A 41 -1.31 -14.19 -13.77
N SER A 42 -1.90 -15.03 -14.63
CA SER A 42 -3.29 -15.48 -14.47
C SER A 42 -3.46 -16.62 -13.47
N ASN A 43 -2.37 -17.27 -13.01
CA ASN A 43 -2.44 -18.26 -11.95
C ASN A 43 -2.39 -17.57 -10.57
N PRO A 44 -3.51 -17.45 -9.85
CA PRO A 44 -3.57 -16.76 -8.56
C PRO A 44 -2.72 -17.44 -7.48
N TYR A 45 -2.29 -18.68 -7.71
CA TYR A 45 -1.47 -19.47 -6.79
C TYR A 45 0.04 -19.41 -7.10
N ASN A 46 0.46 -18.81 -8.22
CA ASN A 46 1.86 -18.81 -8.67
C ASN A 46 2.32 -17.45 -9.19
N SER A 47 2.10 -16.39 -8.41
CA SER A 47 2.56 -15.04 -8.76
C SER A 47 4.01 -14.81 -8.32
N PRO A 48 4.75 -13.90 -8.98
CA PRO A 48 6.13 -13.56 -8.59
C PRO A 48 6.27 -13.18 -7.10
N ILE A 49 5.28 -12.47 -6.55
CA ILE A 49 5.24 -12.07 -5.14
C ILE A 49 5.14 -13.30 -4.21
N ARG A 50 4.25 -14.25 -4.52
CA ARG A 50 4.08 -15.48 -3.73
C ARG A 50 5.30 -16.39 -3.81
N ARG A 51 6.02 -16.40 -4.95
CA ARG A 51 7.26 -17.17 -5.13
C ARG A 51 8.43 -16.59 -4.33
N ALA A 52 8.57 -15.26 -4.33
CA ALA A 52 9.65 -14.58 -3.61
C ALA A 52 9.49 -14.66 -2.09
N ASN A 53 8.24 -14.69 -1.61
CA ASN A 53 7.93 -14.78 -0.20
C ASN A 53 6.79 -15.78 0.06
N PRO A 54 7.10 -17.01 0.51
CA PRO A 54 6.09 -18.02 0.85
C PRO A 54 5.11 -17.54 1.94
N ASN A 55 5.53 -16.65 2.85
CA ASN A 55 4.66 -16.12 3.90
C ASN A 55 3.55 -15.20 3.34
N SER A 56 3.67 -14.71 2.12
CA SER A 56 2.60 -13.96 1.45
C SER A 56 1.37 -14.84 1.14
N MET A 57 1.45 -16.16 1.33
CA MET A 57 0.31 -17.07 1.24
C MET A 57 -0.51 -17.14 2.54
N GLN A 58 0.06 -16.73 3.67
CA GLN A 58 -0.64 -16.74 4.95
C GLN A 58 -1.85 -15.80 4.90
N GLY A 59 -3.04 -16.33 5.17
CA GLY A 59 -4.30 -15.57 5.19
C GLY A 59 -4.87 -15.18 3.82
N THR A 60 -4.16 -15.42 2.71
CA THR A 60 -4.67 -15.13 1.35
C THR A 60 -5.08 -16.37 0.57
N GLN A 61 -4.88 -17.57 1.13
CA GLN A 61 -5.42 -18.80 0.57
C GLN A 61 -6.92 -18.89 0.83
N PRO A 62 -7.74 -19.21 -0.19
CA PRO A 62 -9.14 -19.54 0.02
C PRO A 62 -9.26 -20.71 1.01
N GLY A 63 -9.99 -20.53 2.10
CA GLY A 63 -10.24 -21.60 3.08
C GLY A 63 -11.21 -22.69 2.59
N ALA A 64 -11.83 -22.50 1.43
CA ALA A 64 -12.74 -23.45 0.83
C ALA A 64 -12.08 -24.12 -0.40
N PRO A 65 -12.25 -25.45 -0.58
CA PRO A 65 -11.82 -26.14 -1.79
C PRO A 65 -12.38 -25.48 -3.04
N GLY A 66 -11.59 -25.43 -4.11
CA GLY A 66 -12.06 -24.95 -5.41
C GLY A 66 -13.28 -25.75 -5.85
N ILE A 67 -14.40 -25.06 -6.05
CA ILE A 67 -15.69 -25.66 -6.39
C ILE A 67 -15.57 -26.40 -7.74
N ARG A 68 -15.55 -27.73 -7.71
CA ARG A 68 -15.58 -28.60 -8.90
C ARG A 68 -16.95 -29.26 -9.01
N GLY A 69 -17.99 -28.49 -9.32
CA GLY A 69 -19.37 -28.97 -9.46
C GLY A 69 -20.40 -28.11 -8.75
N PRO A 70 -21.69 -28.50 -8.76
CA PRO A 70 -22.74 -27.79 -8.03
C PRO A 70 -22.38 -27.71 -6.55
N ASN A 71 -22.24 -26.48 -6.04
CA ASN A 71 -21.80 -26.24 -4.67
C ASN A 71 -22.94 -26.49 -3.69
N THR A 72 -22.74 -27.39 -2.72
CA THR A 72 -23.69 -27.60 -1.60
C THR A 72 -23.44 -26.65 -0.43
N VAL A 73 -22.39 -25.82 -0.49
CA VAL A 73 -22.11 -24.83 0.55
C VAL A 73 -23.17 -23.73 0.50
N PRO A 74 -23.81 -23.41 1.63
CA PRO A 74 -24.76 -22.30 1.71
C PRO A 74 -24.11 -20.99 1.26
N VAL A 75 -24.83 -20.21 0.46
CA VAL A 75 -24.40 -18.87 0.08
C VAL A 75 -24.19 -18.04 1.35
N PRO A 76 -22.98 -17.47 1.59
CA PRO A 76 -22.76 -16.59 2.72
C PRO A 76 -23.72 -15.40 2.64
N ARG A 77 -24.50 -15.18 3.71
CA ARG A 77 -25.41 -14.04 3.76
C ARG A 77 -24.60 -12.75 3.81
N PRO A 78 -24.97 -11.70 3.04
CA PRO A 78 -24.32 -10.40 3.13
C PRO A 78 -24.32 -9.88 4.57
N PRO A 79 -23.27 -9.19 5.04
CA PRO A 79 -23.27 -8.57 6.35
C PRO A 79 -24.36 -7.48 6.41
N THR A 80 -25.29 -7.63 7.34
CA THR A 80 -26.35 -6.66 7.63
C THR A 80 -26.28 -6.26 9.10
N LEU A 81 -27.08 -5.26 9.48
CA LEU A 81 -27.26 -4.92 10.89
C LEU A 81 -27.93 -6.10 11.63
N ASP A 82 -28.99 -6.70 11.07
CA ASP A 82 -29.76 -7.75 11.74
C ASP A 82 -28.95 -9.03 12.01
N ASN A 83 -28.11 -9.45 11.07
CA ASN A 83 -27.25 -10.62 11.24
C ASN A 83 -25.93 -10.30 11.98
N GLY A 84 -25.66 -9.01 12.22
CA GLY A 84 -24.48 -8.55 12.92
C GLY A 84 -23.17 -8.55 12.17
N GLY A 85 -23.20 -8.77 10.87
CA GLY A 85 -22.04 -8.56 10.03
C GLY A 85 -21.63 -7.08 9.98
N ILE A 86 -22.56 -6.17 10.26
CA ILE A 86 -22.29 -4.74 10.49
C ILE A 86 -22.28 -4.53 12.00
N GLY A 87 -21.10 -4.31 12.58
CA GLY A 87 -20.83 -4.25 14.04
C GLY A 87 -21.51 -3.11 14.81
N ASN A 88 -22.54 -2.47 14.26
CA ASN A 88 -23.31 -1.38 14.88
C ASN A 88 -24.60 -1.88 15.55
N ARG A 89 -24.75 -3.18 15.81
CA ARG A 89 -25.90 -3.69 16.55
C ARG A 89 -25.89 -3.13 17.97
N TYR A 90 -27.05 -2.64 18.41
CA TYR A 90 -27.28 -2.46 19.83
C TYR A 90 -27.19 -3.83 20.52
N PRO A 91 -26.62 -3.91 21.73
CA PRO A 91 -26.64 -5.16 22.50
C PRO A 91 -28.10 -5.59 22.71
N GLN A 92 -28.50 -6.71 22.11
CA GLN A 92 -29.87 -7.24 22.21
C GLN A 92 -30.24 -7.56 23.67
N ASP A 93 -29.24 -7.89 24.47
CA ASP A 93 -29.38 -8.27 25.89
C ASP A 93 -29.41 -7.06 26.83
N ARG A 94 -29.26 -5.84 26.31
CA ARG A 94 -29.28 -4.63 27.15
C ARG A 94 -30.65 -3.98 27.10
N PRO A 95 -31.37 -3.88 28.23
CA PRO A 95 -32.56 -3.05 28.32
C PRO A 95 -32.22 -1.62 27.88
N ALA A 96 -33.15 -0.97 27.17
CA ALA A 96 -33.04 0.46 26.89
C ALA A 96 -32.78 1.21 28.21
N ALA A 97 -31.88 2.19 28.19
CA ALA A 97 -31.54 2.94 29.40
C ALA A 97 -32.83 3.50 30.01
N PRO A 98 -33.15 3.20 31.29
CA PRO A 98 -34.45 3.50 31.88
C PRO A 98 -34.65 4.99 32.19
N SER A 99 -33.68 5.85 31.87
CA SER A 99 -33.68 7.25 32.26
C SER A 99 -33.51 8.14 31.05
N GLN A 100 -34.33 9.19 30.99
CA GLN A 100 -34.09 10.34 30.13
C GLN A 100 -32.73 10.98 30.52
N PRO A 101 -31.98 11.52 29.55
CA PRO A 101 -30.75 12.24 29.85
C PRO A 101 -31.07 13.45 30.73
N ILE A 102 -30.30 13.63 31.80
CA ILE A 102 -30.41 14.82 32.65
C ILE A 102 -29.73 15.97 31.90
N PHE A 103 -30.51 16.93 31.44
CA PHE A 103 -29.99 18.18 30.91
C PHE A 103 -29.53 19.06 32.06
N ILE A 104 -28.23 19.36 32.10
CA ILE A 104 -27.69 20.38 32.98
C ILE A 104 -28.20 21.74 32.47
N PRO A 105 -28.71 22.64 33.33
CA PRO A 105 -29.08 23.98 32.90
C PRO A 105 -27.90 24.68 32.22
N ASN A 106 -28.19 25.47 31.18
CA ASN A 106 -27.16 26.29 30.56
C ASN A 106 -26.52 27.20 31.62
N PRO A 107 -25.18 27.35 31.61
CA PRO A 107 -24.52 28.26 32.52
C PRO A 107 -25.05 29.69 32.33
N PRO A 108 -25.03 30.52 33.39
CA PRO A 108 -25.47 31.90 33.28
C PRO A 108 -24.67 32.62 32.19
N HIS A 109 -25.32 33.60 31.54
CA HIS A 109 -24.66 34.45 30.56
C HIS A 109 -23.44 35.12 31.21
N ARG A 110 -22.29 35.13 30.51
CA ARG A 110 -21.13 35.92 30.95
C ARG A 110 -21.51 37.39 30.97
N ASP A 111 -21.26 38.05 32.10
CA ASP A 111 -21.50 39.47 32.29
C ASP A 111 -20.82 40.28 31.19
N THR A 112 -21.60 41.05 30.42
CA THR A 112 -21.09 42.03 29.46
C THR A 112 -20.70 43.32 30.19
N GLY A 113 -19.50 43.34 30.76
CA GLY A 113 -18.90 44.52 31.43
C GLY A 113 -19.08 44.47 32.95
N THR A 114 -18.03 44.58 33.74
CA THR A 114 -17.18 45.76 33.80
C THR A 114 -15.69 45.40 33.88
N SER A 115 -14.93 45.91 32.90
CA SER A 115 -13.48 45.98 32.99
C SER A 115 -13.14 46.92 34.15
N ASN A 116 -12.51 46.41 35.22
CA ASN A 116 -11.92 47.26 36.26
C ASN A 116 -10.86 48.15 35.60
N ARG A 117 -11.20 49.43 35.41
CA ARG A 117 -10.28 50.50 35.04
C ARG A 117 -10.70 51.76 35.78
#